data_AF-A0AAD6VS76-F1
#
_entry.id   AF-A0AAD6VS76-F1
#
_cell.length_a   1.000
_cell.length_b   1.000
_cell.length_c   1.000
_cell.angle_alpha   90.00
_cell.angle_beta   90.00
_cell.angle_gamma   90.00
#
_symmetry.space_group_name_H-M   'P 1'
#
loop_
_entity.id
_entity.type
_entity.pdbx_description
1 polymer ?
#
loop_
_entity_poly.entity_id
_entity_poly.type
_entity_poly.pdbx_seq_one_letter_code
_entity_poly.pdbx_strand_id
1 'polypeptide(L)'
;MAPFASSLVTFLLAAPLLASAVPHDIIPKDIILPENVVVRNPYGATALPRDATHLALDEQAREIVAFRRDELLGRFPVASGISSSRRDAATGSCSDMSSDDVQKLPGWNTLKSTAENNWGKGSYNVVTNDKDYPDSPAQICVSTDIVNIVPDGNPSASSSCNTQSSASDGQQVGTNGTIALTHQEGTESTTTSTVTKETSISTGVSVSAEVGFPDIADVTTAFTFTGTFTNSLSTATSSTNDQTSTATVTQSNSAGKMCHLEFTTQTCTITGTGKIRMLGTGWVWFEYNDQTQGHYKWALSIDSTLTNQDDRSTFIEFKSTTGTTSTSNYQGVCQ
;
A
#
# COMPACT_ATOMS: atom_id res chain seq x y z
N MET A 1 12.79 49.45 40.79
CA MET A 1 12.50 48.75 39.52
C MET A 1 12.28 47.29 39.87
N ALA A 2 11.04 46.84 39.82
CA ALA A 2 10.61 45.47 40.12
C ALA A 2 10.01 44.87 38.84
N PRO A 3 10.26 43.60 38.50
CA PRO A 3 9.58 42.96 37.39
C PRO A 3 8.32 42.25 37.88
N PHE A 4 7.21 42.51 37.16
CA PHE A 4 5.95 41.81 37.29
C PHE A 4 6.07 40.36 36.79
N ALA A 5 5.68 39.41 37.64
CA ALA A 5 5.41 38.04 37.25
C ALA A 5 3.96 37.93 36.77
N SER A 6 3.75 37.57 35.50
CA SER A 6 2.43 37.27 34.95
C SER A 6 2.29 35.75 34.83
N SER A 7 1.51 35.16 35.74
CA SER A 7 1.15 33.75 35.73
C SER A 7 -0.06 33.56 34.80
N LEU A 8 0.14 32.87 33.67
CA LEU A 8 -0.94 32.50 32.76
C LEU A 8 -1.44 31.10 33.16
N VAL A 9 -2.61 31.05 33.79
CA VAL A 9 -3.32 29.80 34.11
C VAL A 9 -4.18 29.43 32.91
N THR A 10 -3.75 28.42 32.15
CA THR A 10 -4.54 27.85 31.05
C THR A 10 -5.48 26.77 31.62
N PHE A 11 -6.78 27.07 31.66
CA PHE A 11 -7.83 26.07 31.85
C PHE A 11 -8.07 25.33 30.53
N LEU A 12 -7.68 24.05 30.44
CA LEU A 12 -8.18 23.15 29.40
C LEU A 12 -9.49 22.52 29.89
N LEU A 13 -10.60 22.94 29.29
CA LEU A 13 -11.90 22.28 29.37
C LEU A 13 -11.84 20.99 28.54
N ALA A 14 -11.86 19.84 29.21
CA ALA A 14 -12.12 18.55 28.58
C ALA A 14 -13.62 18.46 28.23
N ALA A 15 -13.96 18.54 26.94
CA ALA A 15 -15.28 18.18 26.44
C ALA A 15 -15.33 16.66 26.23
N PRO A 16 -16.36 15.95 26.71
CA PRO A 16 -16.53 14.53 26.39
C PRO A 16 -16.97 14.40 24.92
N LEU A 17 -16.19 13.65 24.15
CA LEU A 17 -16.58 13.13 22.85
C LEU A 17 -17.84 12.27 23.00
N LEU A 18 -18.97 12.82 22.59
CA LEU A 18 -20.19 12.05 22.34
C LEU A 18 -19.93 11.15 21.13
N ALA A 19 -19.74 9.84 21.40
CA ALA A 19 -19.80 8.82 20.37
C ALA A 19 -21.19 8.86 19.72
N SER A 20 -21.25 9.35 18.48
CA SER A 20 -22.42 9.22 17.62
C SER A 20 -22.62 7.75 17.30
N ALA A 21 -23.49 7.08 18.06
CA ALA A 21 -24.04 5.78 17.68
C ALA A 21 -24.85 5.98 16.39
N VAL A 22 -24.27 5.58 15.25
CA VAL A 22 -25.02 5.41 14.01
C VAL A 22 -26.07 4.33 14.27
N PRO A 23 -27.37 4.58 14.02
CA PRO A 23 -28.37 3.54 14.14
C PRO A 23 -28.05 2.46 13.10
N HIS A 24 -27.67 1.27 13.58
CA HIS A 24 -27.70 0.06 12.75
C HIS A 24 -29.17 -0.21 12.44
N ASP A 25 -29.58 0.10 11.21
CA ASP A 25 -30.90 -0.26 10.69
C ASP A 25 -31.09 -1.78 10.84
N ILE A 26 -32.06 -2.15 11.66
CA ILE A 26 -32.46 -3.54 11.89
C ILE A 26 -33.21 -3.98 10.64
N ILE A 27 -32.64 -4.95 9.92
CA ILE A 27 -33.25 -5.53 8.71
C ILE A 27 -34.57 -6.22 9.08
N PRO A 28 -35.68 -5.96 8.34
CA PRO A 28 -36.92 -6.69 8.53
C PRO A 28 -36.74 -8.18 8.19
N LYS A 29 -37.10 -9.06 9.15
CA LYS A 29 -36.89 -10.51 9.10
C LYS A 29 -37.60 -11.27 7.97
N ASP A 30 -38.49 -10.64 7.22
CA ASP A 30 -39.44 -11.31 6.33
C ASP A 30 -39.40 -10.78 4.90
N ILE A 31 -38.23 -10.76 4.25
CA ILE A 31 -38.16 -10.65 2.79
C ILE A 31 -38.37 -12.06 2.22
N ILE A 32 -39.62 -12.48 2.13
CA ILE A 32 -40.00 -13.61 1.29
C ILE A 32 -39.96 -13.09 -0.14
N LEU A 33 -38.90 -13.40 -0.87
CA LEU A 33 -38.85 -13.14 -2.31
C LEU A 33 -40.02 -13.93 -2.94
N PRO A 34 -41.00 -13.26 -3.58
CA PRO A 34 -42.05 -13.99 -4.28
C PRO A 34 -41.40 -14.87 -5.35
N GLU A 35 -41.72 -16.16 -5.34
CA GLU A 35 -41.21 -17.20 -6.27
C GLU A 35 -41.33 -16.85 -7.76
N ASN A 36 -42.04 -15.76 -8.11
CA ASN A 36 -42.38 -15.38 -9.48
C ASN A 36 -41.91 -14.00 -9.92
N VAL A 37 -41.12 -13.25 -9.13
CA VAL A 37 -40.53 -11.99 -9.60
C VAL A 37 -39.20 -12.26 -10.28
N VAL A 38 -39.29 -12.63 -11.55
CA VAL A 38 -38.15 -12.75 -12.46
C VAL A 38 -37.74 -11.34 -12.89
N VAL A 39 -36.93 -10.65 -12.08
CA VAL A 39 -36.10 -9.56 -12.63
C VAL A 39 -34.96 -10.22 -13.39
N ARG A 40 -35.26 -10.71 -14.60
CA ARG A 40 -34.22 -11.01 -15.59
C ARG A 40 -33.54 -9.69 -15.87
N ASN A 41 -32.23 -9.67 -15.63
CA ASN A 41 -31.34 -8.55 -15.88
C ASN A 41 -31.77 -7.77 -17.14
N PRO A 42 -32.38 -6.57 -16.99
CA PRO A 42 -32.95 -5.86 -18.12
C PRO A 42 -31.90 -5.36 -19.13
N TYR A 43 -30.61 -5.50 -18.81
CA TYR A 43 -29.50 -4.92 -19.57
C TYR A 43 -28.47 -5.93 -20.10
N GLY A 44 -28.66 -7.24 -19.91
CA GLY A 44 -27.66 -8.23 -20.32
C GLY A 44 -26.30 -8.04 -19.63
N ALA A 45 -26.28 -7.40 -18.45
CA ALA A 45 -25.05 -7.14 -17.71
C ALA A 45 -24.42 -8.45 -17.22
N THR A 46 -23.22 -8.75 -17.69
CA THR A 46 -22.43 -9.92 -17.27
C THR A 46 -21.63 -9.66 -15.98
N ALA A 47 -21.81 -8.51 -15.33
CA ALA A 47 -21.03 -8.08 -14.17
C ALA A 47 -21.94 -7.85 -12.94
N LEU A 48 -21.44 -8.22 -11.75
CA LEU A 48 -22.10 -7.87 -10.49
C LEU A 48 -22.14 -6.34 -10.33
N PRO A 49 -23.28 -5.74 -9.95
CA PRO A 49 -23.37 -4.32 -9.66
C PRO A 49 -22.36 -3.92 -8.58
N ARG A 50 -21.67 -2.79 -8.79
CA ARG A 50 -20.62 -2.29 -7.87
C ARG A 50 -21.15 -1.85 -6.51
N ASP A 51 -22.45 -1.57 -6.42
CA ASP A 51 -23.12 -1.17 -5.20
C ASP A 51 -23.86 -2.32 -4.51
N ALA A 52 -23.71 -3.56 -5.00
CA ALA A 52 -24.16 -4.73 -4.26
C ALA A 52 -23.40 -4.84 -2.94
N THR A 53 -24.14 -4.96 -1.84
CA THR A 53 -23.58 -5.13 -0.48
C THR A 53 -23.70 -6.57 0.01
N HIS A 54 -24.70 -7.30 -0.51
CA HIS A 54 -24.97 -8.69 -0.19
C HIS A 54 -25.15 -9.50 -1.46
N LEU A 55 -24.74 -10.77 -1.42
CA LEU A 55 -25.10 -11.77 -2.43
C LEU A 55 -25.82 -12.94 -1.75
N ALA A 56 -26.70 -13.60 -2.47
CA ALA A 56 -27.19 -14.92 -2.14
C ALA A 56 -26.93 -15.88 -3.30
N LEU A 57 -26.80 -17.16 -3.00
CA LEU A 57 -26.78 -18.20 -4.02
C LEU A 57 -28.12 -18.91 -4.11
N ASP A 58 -28.69 -18.92 -5.32
CA ASP A 58 -29.76 -19.82 -5.71
C ASP A 58 -29.15 -21.08 -6.34
N GLU A 59 -29.02 -22.14 -5.53
CA GLU A 59 -28.38 -23.39 -5.97
C GLU A 59 -29.21 -24.12 -7.04
N GLN A 60 -30.53 -24.00 -7.00
CA GLN A 60 -31.42 -24.66 -7.95
C GLN A 60 -31.34 -23.99 -9.32
N ALA A 61 -31.36 -22.66 -9.35
CA ALA A 61 -31.23 -21.89 -10.60
C ALA A 61 -29.76 -21.75 -11.07
N ARG A 62 -28.79 -22.02 -10.19
CA ARG A 62 -27.36 -21.70 -10.37
C ARG A 62 -27.14 -20.21 -10.66
N GLU A 63 -27.78 -19.36 -9.87
CA GLU A 63 -27.74 -17.91 -10.01
C GLU A 63 -27.24 -17.25 -8.71
N ILE A 64 -26.42 -16.21 -8.85
CA ILE A 64 -26.13 -15.25 -7.80
C ILE A 64 -27.23 -14.20 -7.79
N VAL A 65 -27.86 -14.00 -6.65
CA VAL A 65 -28.83 -12.94 -6.41
C VAL A 65 -28.11 -11.78 -5.73
N ALA A 66 -28.07 -10.60 -6.35
CA ALA A 66 -27.35 -9.45 -5.81
C ALA A 66 -28.31 -8.45 -5.17
N PHE A 67 -27.93 -7.91 -4.01
CA PHE A 67 -28.73 -6.96 -3.27
C PHE A 67 -27.93 -5.71 -2.89
N ARG A 68 -28.59 -4.55 -2.92
CA ARG A 68 -28.13 -3.33 -2.26
C ARG A 68 -29.00 -3.13 -1.02
N ARG A 69 -28.46 -3.43 0.16
CA ARG A 69 -29.27 -3.57 1.39
C ARG A 69 -30.40 -4.60 1.15
N ASP A 70 -31.64 -4.15 1.12
CA ASP A 70 -32.86 -4.96 0.92
C ASP A 70 -33.39 -4.92 -0.53
N GLU A 71 -32.78 -4.10 -1.39
CA GLU A 71 -33.20 -3.93 -2.78
C GLU A 71 -32.56 -5.01 -3.66
N LEU A 72 -33.40 -5.83 -4.31
CA LEU A 72 -32.96 -6.78 -5.33
C LEU A 72 -32.42 -6.02 -6.55
N LEU A 73 -31.13 -6.15 -6.82
CA LEU A 73 -30.49 -5.54 -7.99
C LEU A 73 -30.61 -6.43 -9.24
N GLY A 74 -30.65 -7.75 -9.04
CA GLY A 74 -30.81 -8.71 -10.13
C GLY A 74 -30.28 -10.10 -9.81
N ARG A 75 -30.44 -10.99 -10.80
CA ARG A 75 -29.96 -12.38 -10.78
C ARG A 75 -28.92 -12.57 -11.89
N PHE A 76 -27.83 -13.27 -11.57
CA PHE A 76 -26.66 -13.43 -12.43
C PHE A 76 -26.25 -14.90 -12.50
N PRO A 77 -26.11 -15.51 -13.69
CA PRO A 77 -25.73 -16.92 -13.80
C PRO A 77 -24.31 -17.16 -13.27
N VAL A 78 -24.14 -18.16 -12.39
CA VAL A 78 -22.83 -18.54 -11.81
C VAL A 78 -21.81 -18.93 -12.89
N ALA A 79 -22.27 -19.48 -14.02
CA ALA A 79 -21.42 -20.02 -15.08
C ALA A 79 -20.79 -18.98 -16.01
N SER A 80 -21.07 -17.69 -15.83
CA SER A 80 -20.75 -16.66 -16.83
C SER A 80 -19.71 -15.67 -16.35
N GLY A 81 -18.53 -16.15 -15.91
CA GLY A 81 -17.32 -15.34 -15.74
C GLY A 81 -17.64 -13.93 -15.26
N ILE A 82 -18.42 -13.83 -14.18
CA ILE A 82 -19.07 -12.59 -13.79
C ILE A 82 -17.94 -11.67 -13.42
N SER A 83 -17.51 -10.80 -14.33
CA SER A 83 -16.42 -9.89 -14.01
C SER A 83 -16.91 -8.99 -12.88
N SER A 84 -16.58 -9.33 -11.63
CA SER A 84 -16.59 -8.35 -10.57
C SER A 84 -15.48 -7.41 -10.99
N SER A 85 -15.85 -6.33 -11.69
CA SER A 85 -14.91 -5.25 -11.91
C SER A 85 -14.44 -4.88 -10.51
N ARG A 86 -13.17 -5.17 -10.18
CA ARG A 86 -12.59 -4.94 -8.86
C ARG A 86 -13.18 -3.64 -8.30
N ARG A 87 -14.08 -3.77 -7.31
CA ARG A 87 -14.67 -2.61 -6.65
C ARG A 87 -13.50 -1.87 -6.02
N ASP A 88 -13.31 -0.66 -6.51
CA ASP A 88 -12.37 0.37 -6.10
C ASP A 88 -11.20 -0.05 -5.17
N ALA A 89 -9.99 0.25 -5.65
CA ALA A 89 -8.75 0.40 -4.88
C ALA A 89 -8.03 -0.88 -4.42
N ALA A 90 -7.42 -1.55 -5.40
CA ALA A 90 -6.01 -1.92 -5.29
C ALA A 90 -5.42 -2.15 -6.68
N THR A 91 -4.70 -1.16 -7.20
CA THR A 91 -3.81 -1.34 -8.35
C THR A 91 -2.49 -2.01 -7.93
N GLY A 92 -2.31 -2.28 -6.63
CA GLY A 92 -1.16 -2.99 -6.07
C GLY A 92 -1.29 -4.52 -6.16
N SER A 93 -0.22 -5.21 -5.75
CA SER A 93 -0.20 -6.68 -5.64
C SER A 93 -1.28 -7.15 -4.66
N CYS A 94 -2.13 -8.07 -5.11
CA CYS A 94 -3.15 -8.71 -4.30
C CYS A 94 -2.85 -10.19 -4.12
N SER A 95 -3.36 -10.75 -3.04
CA SER A 95 -3.36 -12.18 -2.78
C SER A 95 -4.72 -12.60 -2.23
N ASP A 96 -5.10 -13.84 -2.51
CA ASP A 96 -6.33 -14.42 -2.00
C ASP A 96 -6.23 -14.63 -0.49
N MET A 97 -7.27 -14.23 0.24
CA MET A 97 -7.40 -14.51 1.67
C MET A 97 -8.03 -15.88 1.87
N SER A 98 -7.50 -16.67 2.81
CA SER A 98 -8.20 -17.86 3.28
C SER A 98 -9.38 -17.49 4.20
N SER A 99 -10.23 -18.48 4.50
CA SER A 99 -11.31 -18.36 5.49
C SER A 99 -10.76 -18.01 6.88
N ASP A 100 -9.56 -18.48 7.20
CA ASP A 100 -8.91 -18.18 8.47
C ASP A 100 -8.32 -16.77 8.45
N ASP A 101 -7.87 -16.28 7.30
CA ASP A 101 -7.32 -14.93 7.17
C ASP A 101 -8.39 -13.84 7.28
N VAL A 102 -9.54 -14.00 6.62
CA VAL A 102 -10.63 -13.03 6.75
C VAL A 102 -11.13 -12.92 8.19
N GLN A 103 -11.06 -14.01 8.95
CA GLN A 103 -11.42 -14.05 10.37
C GLN A 103 -10.41 -13.35 11.29
N LYS A 104 -9.20 -13.08 10.81
CA LYS A 104 -8.16 -12.31 11.53
C LYS A 104 -8.25 -10.81 11.25
N LEU A 105 -9.12 -10.36 10.34
CA LEU A 105 -9.32 -8.94 10.09
C LEU A 105 -9.81 -8.25 11.39
N PRO A 106 -9.33 -7.04 11.71
CA PRO A 106 -9.79 -6.32 12.90
C PRO A 106 -11.32 -6.14 12.96
N GLY A 107 -11.96 -5.94 11.81
CA GLY A 107 -13.40 -5.79 11.63
C GLY A 107 -14.18 -7.10 11.49
N TRP A 108 -13.56 -8.26 11.71
CA TRP A 108 -14.24 -9.56 11.57
C TRP A 108 -15.54 -9.66 12.38
N ASN A 109 -15.54 -9.15 13.62
CA ASN A 109 -16.73 -9.17 14.47
C ASN A 109 -17.89 -8.35 13.89
N THR A 110 -17.59 -7.28 13.14
CA THR A 110 -18.60 -6.49 12.44
C THR A 110 -19.19 -7.27 11.25
N LEU A 111 -18.36 -7.96 10.47
CA LEU A 111 -18.83 -8.86 9.40
C LEU A 111 -19.73 -9.97 9.96
N LYS A 112 -19.25 -10.65 11.00
CA LYS A 112 -19.98 -11.72 11.68
C LYS A 112 -21.32 -11.23 12.24
N SER A 113 -21.32 -10.14 13.00
CA SER A 113 -22.56 -9.61 13.59
C SER A 113 -23.54 -9.12 12.52
N THR A 114 -23.04 -8.57 11.41
CA THR A 114 -23.89 -8.19 10.27
C THR A 114 -24.58 -9.41 9.67
N ALA A 115 -23.84 -10.49 9.40
CA ALA A 115 -24.42 -11.74 8.91
C ALA A 115 -25.45 -12.33 9.91
N GLU A 116 -25.11 -12.35 11.20
CA GLU A 116 -26.00 -12.85 12.26
C GLU A 116 -27.29 -12.02 12.40
N ASN A 117 -27.20 -10.71 12.24
CA ASN A 117 -28.37 -9.82 12.33
C ASN A 117 -29.27 -9.95 11.10
N ASN A 118 -28.69 -10.19 9.92
CA ASN A 118 -29.41 -10.29 8.67
C ASN A 118 -30.06 -11.68 8.53
N TRP A 119 -29.29 -12.75 8.72
CA TRP A 119 -29.68 -14.11 8.35
C TRP A 119 -29.77 -15.07 9.54
N GLY A 120 -29.43 -14.61 10.74
CA GLY A 120 -29.58 -15.35 11.98
C GLY A 120 -28.28 -15.98 12.50
N LYS A 121 -28.36 -16.49 13.73
CA LYS A 121 -27.23 -17.06 14.49
C LYS A 121 -27.10 -18.59 14.33
N GLY A 122 -27.64 -19.13 13.24
CA GLY A 122 -27.54 -20.55 12.94
C GLY A 122 -26.08 -20.98 12.78
N SER A 123 -25.84 -22.29 12.77
CA SER A 123 -24.52 -22.82 12.46
C SER A 123 -24.19 -22.54 10.99
N TYR A 124 -23.01 -21.96 10.74
CA TYR A 124 -22.54 -21.66 9.38
C TYR A 124 -21.03 -21.89 9.26
N ASN A 125 -20.57 -22.10 8.03
CA ASN A 125 -19.15 -22.08 7.66
C ASN A 125 -18.78 -20.75 7.00
N VAL A 126 -17.56 -20.30 7.24
CA VAL A 126 -16.99 -19.13 6.56
C VAL A 126 -16.18 -19.61 5.36
N VAL A 127 -16.54 -19.16 4.16
CA VAL A 127 -15.91 -19.57 2.92
C VAL A 127 -15.43 -18.34 2.15
N THR A 128 -14.27 -18.47 1.52
CA THR A 128 -13.63 -17.44 0.69
C THR A 128 -13.06 -18.12 -0.56
N ASN A 129 -13.09 -17.44 -1.70
CA ASN A 129 -12.43 -17.91 -2.93
C ASN A 129 -12.89 -19.32 -3.37
N ASP A 130 -14.19 -19.61 -3.23
CA ASP A 130 -14.76 -20.87 -3.69
C ASP A 130 -14.60 -21.00 -5.23
N LYS A 131 -14.20 -22.19 -5.67
CA LYS A 131 -13.99 -22.52 -7.08
C LYS A 131 -15.28 -22.49 -7.87
N ASP A 132 -16.42 -22.66 -7.19
CA ASP A 132 -17.74 -22.55 -7.80
C ASP A 132 -18.14 -21.09 -8.07
N TYR A 133 -17.48 -20.12 -7.41
CA TYR A 133 -17.72 -18.67 -7.56
C TYR A 133 -16.39 -17.89 -7.67
N PRO A 134 -15.52 -18.21 -8.65
CA PRO A 134 -14.14 -17.69 -8.73
C PRO A 134 -14.08 -16.17 -8.95
N ASP A 135 -15.19 -15.63 -9.44
CA ASP A 135 -15.39 -14.25 -9.84
C ASP A 135 -15.68 -13.30 -8.69
N SER A 136 -15.84 -13.80 -7.47
CA SER A 136 -16.08 -13.01 -6.26
C SER A 136 -15.07 -13.35 -5.16
N PRO A 137 -13.76 -13.15 -5.41
CA PRO A 137 -12.73 -13.55 -4.46
C PRO A 137 -12.71 -12.64 -3.23
N ALA A 138 -12.27 -13.18 -2.10
CA ALA A 138 -11.81 -12.40 -0.96
C ALA A 138 -10.30 -12.20 -1.12
N GLN A 139 -9.85 -10.95 -1.25
CA GLN A 139 -8.44 -10.64 -1.48
C GLN A 139 -7.93 -9.65 -0.45
N ILE A 140 -6.62 -9.70 -0.22
CA ILE A 140 -5.91 -8.65 0.48
C ILE A 140 -4.89 -8.04 -0.46
N CYS A 141 -4.85 -6.71 -0.49
CA CYS A 141 -4.06 -6.00 -1.48
C CYS A 141 -3.24 -4.87 -0.86
N VAL A 142 -2.07 -4.56 -1.42
CA VAL A 142 -1.30 -3.39 -1.02
C VAL A 142 -2.09 -2.11 -1.34
N SER A 143 -2.19 -1.20 -0.37
CA SER A 143 -2.75 0.14 -0.61
C SER A 143 -1.92 0.86 -1.66
N THR A 144 -2.55 1.68 -2.50
CA THR A 144 -1.87 2.41 -3.58
C THR A 144 -1.03 3.57 -3.10
N ASP A 145 -1.02 3.84 -1.80
CA ASP A 145 -0.27 4.94 -1.19
C ASP A 145 1.22 4.62 -1.15
N ILE A 146 2.05 5.62 -1.45
CA ILE A 146 3.50 5.53 -1.26
C ILE A 146 3.78 5.33 0.22
N VAL A 147 4.54 4.28 0.53
CA VAL A 147 4.94 3.98 1.90
C VAL A 147 6.08 4.91 2.27
N ASN A 148 5.79 5.90 3.11
CA ASN A 148 6.79 6.83 3.59
C ASN A 148 7.67 6.19 4.67
N ILE A 149 8.98 6.23 4.48
CA ILE A 149 9.95 5.86 5.50
C ILE A 149 10.00 6.95 6.57
N VAL A 150 9.88 6.54 7.82
CA VAL A 150 10.13 7.38 8.99
C VAL A 150 11.57 7.15 9.44
N PRO A 151 12.47 8.14 9.34
CA PRO A 151 13.86 8.00 9.75
C PRO A 151 14.00 7.62 11.23
N ASP A 152 15.00 6.81 11.56
CA ASP A 152 15.28 6.38 12.93
C ASP A 152 15.87 7.53 13.76
N GLY A 153 15.05 8.26 14.51
CA GLY A 153 15.49 9.35 15.40
C GLY A 153 15.34 10.73 14.77
N ASN A 154 16.21 11.68 15.13
CA ASN A 154 16.22 12.99 14.49
C ASN A 154 16.74 12.84 13.05
N PRO A 155 16.05 13.35 12.00
CA PRO A 155 16.48 13.23 10.61
C PRO A 155 17.95 13.60 10.35
N SER A 156 18.50 14.58 11.07
CA SER A 156 19.91 14.99 10.96
C SER A 156 20.90 14.09 11.71
N ALA A 157 20.41 13.26 12.64
CA ALA A 157 21.20 12.28 13.39
C ALA A 157 21.06 10.85 12.84
N SER A 158 19.98 10.57 12.09
CA SER A 158 19.69 9.28 11.46
C SER A 158 20.45 9.07 10.14
N SER A 159 21.08 10.12 9.63
CA SER A 159 21.89 10.11 8.41
C SER A 159 23.36 10.31 8.74
N SER A 160 24.21 9.32 8.47
CA SER A 160 25.66 9.50 8.52
C SER A 160 26.16 9.86 7.13
N CYS A 161 26.52 11.12 6.92
CA CYS A 161 27.04 11.60 5.64
C CYS A 161 28.53 11.92 5.74
N ASN A 162 29.29 11.47 4.74
CA ASN A 162 30.71 11.78 4.57
C ASN A 162 30.93 12.42 3.21
N THR A 163 31.74 13.46 3.17
CA THR A 163 32.08 14.19 1.95
C THR A 163 33.55 14.01 1.66
N GLN A 164 33.87 13.56 0.46
CA GLN A 164 35.22 13.35 -0.03
C GLN A 164 35.44 14.18 -1.30
N SER A 165 36.43 15.07 -1.24
CA SER A 165 36.94 15.75 -2.43
C SER A 165 37.96 14.85 -3.13
N SER A 166 37.85 14.74 -4.45
CA SER A 166 38.79 14.01 -5.30
C SER A 166 39.21 14.88 -6.48
N ALA A 167 40.37 14.60 -7.06
CA ALA A 167 40.90 15.35 -8.19
C ALA A 167 41.36 14.44 -9.33
N SER A 168 41.25 14.93 -10.56
CA SER A 168 41.82 14.31 -11.75
C SER A 168 42.69 15.32 -12.50
N ASP A 169 43.88 14.87 -12.93
CA ASP A 169 44.90 15.74 -13.51
C ASP A 169 45.08 15.45 -15.01
N GLY A 170 45.18 16.51 -15.81
CA GLY A 170 45.54 16.45 -17.22
C GLY A 170 46.70 17.39 -17.54
N GLN A 171 47.77 16.88 -18.14
CA GLN A 171 48.92 17.70 -18.55
C GLN A 171 49.07 17.72 -20.08
N GLN A 172 49.24 18.92 -20.65
CA GLN A 172 49.63 19.08 -22.05
C GLN A 172 51.13 19.37 -22.16
N VAL A 173 51.84 18.55 -22.94
CA VAL A 173 53.27 18.71 -23.20
C VAL A 173 53.50 19.03 -24.67
N GLY A 174 54.17 20.16 -24.95
CA GLY A 174 54.74 20.47 -26.27
C GLY A 174 53.93 21.37 -27.22
N THR A 175 52.67 21.70 -26.92
CA THR A 175 51.83 22.59 -27.76
C THR A 175 50.62 23.12 -26.97
N ASN A 176 50.04 24.24 -27.40
CA ASN A 176 48.74 24.71 -26.90
C ASN A 176 47.63 23.77 -27.42
N GLY A 177 46.59 23.55 -26.63
CA GLY A 177 45.47 22.71 -27.06
C GLY A 177 44.28 22.76 -26.11
N THR A 178 43.26 21.97 -26.42
CA THR A 178 42.08 21.79 -25.57
C THR A 178 42.19 20.44 -24.86
N ILE A 179 42.07 20.43 -23.53
CA ILE A 179 41.91 19.20 -22.75
C ILE A 179 40.42 18.98 -22.56
N ALA A 180 39.94 17.77 -22.86
CA ALA A 180 38.60 17.32 -22.50
C ALA A 180 38.73 16.35 -21.34
N LEU A 181 38.23 16.74 -20.17
CA LEU A 181 38.15 15.88 -18.99
C LEU A 181 36.73 15.34 -18.89
N THR A 182 36.58 14.03 -18.92
CA THR A 182 35.29 13.35 -18.76
C THR A 182 35.16 12.85 -17.34
N HIS A 183 33.98 12.98 -16.75
CA HIS A 183 33.69 12.43 -15.43
C HIS A 183 32.23 11.98 -15.36
N GLN A 184 31.93 11.09 -14.42
CA GLN A 184 30.59 10.64 -14.12
C GLN A 184 30.01 11.48 -12.99
N GLU A 185 28.83 12.04 -13.21
CA GLU A 185 28.06 12.82 -12.25
C GLU A 185 26.74 12.13 -11.95
N GLY A 186 26.15 12.42 -10.79
CA GLY A 186 24.84 11.90 -10.41
C GLY A 186 24.86 11.08 -9.12
N THR A 187 23.81 10.29 -8.92
CA THR A 187 23.53 9.62 -7.64
C THR A 187 23.28 8.13 -7.85
N GLU A 188 24.00 7.32 -7.08
CA GLU A 188 23.77 5.89 -6.95
C GLU A 188 23.19 5.62 -5.56
N SER A 189 22.12 4.84 -5.50
CA SER A 189 21.43 4.52 -4.25
C SER A 189 21.19 3.03 -4.11
N THR A 190 21.66 2.43 -3.04
CA THR A 190 21.39 1.04 -2.67
C THR A 190 20.50 1.01 -1.44
N THR A 191 19.28 0.52 -1.59
CA THR A 191 18.33 0.33 -0.49
C THR A 191 18.25 -1.13 -0.12
N THR A 192 18.31 -1.44 1.18
CA THR A 192 18.03 -2.77 1.73
C THR A 192 16.88 -2.65 2.73
N SER A 193 15.81 -3.41 2.52
CA SER A 193 14.65 -3.42 3.40
C SER A 193 14.44 -4.80 4.01
N THR A 194 14.30 -4.87 5.33
CA THR A 194 14.08 -6.11 6.08
C THR A 194 12.74 -6.06 6.80
N VAL A 195 11.90 -7.08 6.59
CA VAL A 195 10.63 -7.19 7.31
C VAL A 195 10.88 -7.48 8.79
N THR A 196 10.43 -6.57 9.65
CA THR A 196 10.59 -6.63 11.11
C THR A 196 9.34 -7.12 11.82
N LYS A 197 8.17 -7.00 11.17
CA LYS A 197 6.90 -7.53 11.68
C LYS A 197 6.05 -8.00 10.51
N GLU A 198 5.77 -9.30 10.51
CA GLU A 198 4.82 -9.91 9.58
C GLU A 198 3.38 -9.72 10.07
N THR A 199 2.43 -9.80 9.15
CA THR A 199 1.02 -9.94 9.47
C THR A 199 0.62 -11.42 9.45
N SER A 200 -0.31 -11.79 10.33
CA SER A 200 -0.91 -13.12 10.40
C SER A 200 -1.84 -13.47 9.23
N ILE A 201 -2.09 -12.52 8.32
CA ILE A 201 -2.90 -12.68 7.11
C ILE A 201 -1.96 -12.84 5.91
N SER A 202 -2.19 -13.85 5.07
CA SER A 202 -1.38 -14.08 3.86
C SER A 202 0.12 -14.20 4.16
N THR A 203 0.47 -14.96 5.20
CA THR A 203 1.87 -15.24 5.57
C THR A 203 2.60 -15.93 4.42
N GLY A 204 3.84 -15.50 4.14
CA GLY A 204 4.68 -16.01 3.06
C GLY A 204 4.41 -15.42 1.68
N VAL A 205 3.39 -14.57 1.52
CA VAL A 205 3.08 -13.90 0.24
C VAL A 205 4.02 -12.73 0.00
N SER A 206 4.52 -12.60 -1.23
CA SER A 206 5.27 -11.43 -1.68
C SER A 206 4.36 -10.38 -2.31
N VAL A 207 4.55 -9.12 -1.92
CA VAL A 207 3.79 -7.98 -2.43
C VAL A 207 4.74 -6.87 -2.89
N SER A 208 4.42 -6.19 -3.99
CA SER A 208 5.18 -5.02 -4.44
C SER A 208 4.57 -3.74 -3.89
N ALA A 209 5.42 -2.88 -3.33
CA ALA A 209 5.02 -1.58 -2.79
C ALA A 209 6.02 -0.51 -3.26
N GLU A 210 5.49 0.69 -3.52
CA GLU A 210 6.33 1.88 -3.72
C GLU A 210 6.65 2.50 -2.37
N VAL A 211 7.93 2.75 -2.12
CA VAL A 211 8.46 3.26 -0.87
C VAL A 211 9.17 4.58 -1.14
N GLY A 212 8.79 5.61 -0.39
CA GLY A 212 9.35 6.94 -0.47
C GLY A 212 10.31 7.22 0.67
N PHE A 213 11.47 7.81 0.34
CA PHE A 213 12.35 8.44 1.32
C PHE A 213 12.13 9.95 1.31
N PRO A 214 11.95 10.57 2.48
CA PRO A 214 11.87 12.03 2.56
C PRO A 214 13.21 12.67 2.18
N ASP A 215 13.15 13.95 1.83
CA ASP A 215 14.34 14.79 1.69
C ASP A 215 15.11 14.82 3.03
N ILE A 216 16.41 14.60 2.97
CA ILE A 216 17.30 14.69 4.12
C ILE A 216 18.26 15.83 3.84
N ALA A 217 18.19 16.83 4.72
CA ALA A 217 18.83 18.13 4.60
C ALA A 217 20.21 18.06 3.93
N ASP A 218 20.34 18.86 2.87
CA ASP A 218 21.57 19.17 2.11
C ASP A 218 22.18 18.05 1.25
N VAL A 219 21.59 16.84 1.16
CA VAL A 219 22.26 15.73 0.43
C VAL A 219 21.40 14.96 -0.57
N THR A 220 20.13 14.70 -0.27
CA THR A 220 19.31 13.83 -1.14
C THR A 220 17.92 14.41 -1.34
N THR A 221 17.57 14.70 -2.59
CA THR A 221 16.17 14.96 -2.97
C THR A 221 15.31 13.74 -2.63
N ALA A 222 14.07 13.98 -2.19
CA ALA A 222 13.11 12.90 -1.99
C ALA A 222 13.05 11.98 -3.23
N PHE A 223 13.07 10.67 -3.01
CA PHE A 223 13.01 9.69 -4.07
C PHE A 223 12.11 8.52 -3.68
N THR A 224 11.59 7.80 -4.67
CA THR A 224 10.82 6.58 -4.47
C THR A 224 11.51 5.40 -5.12
N PHE A 225 11.26 4.20 -4.60
CA PHE A 225 11.64 2.95 -5.24
C PHE A 225 10.51 1.92 -5.09
N THR A 226 10.40 1.01 -6.04
CA THR A 226 9.49 -0.14 -5.92
C THR A 226 10.25 -1.33 -5.34
N GLY A 227 9.80 -1.84 -4.21
CA GLY A 227 10.35 -3.04 -3.56
C GLY A 227 9.33 -4.18 -3.52
N THR A 228 9.82 -5.41 -3.57
CA THR A 228 9.00 -6.61 -3.29
C THR A 228 9.26 -7.08 -1.87
N PHE A 229 8.20 -7.20 -1.08
CA PHE A 229 8.23 -7.53 0.34
C PHE A 229 7.51 -8.84 0.57
N THR A 230 8.20 -9.84 1.10
CA THR A 230 7.57 -11.08 1.53
C THR A 230 7.07 -10.93 2.95
N ASN A 231 5.80 -11.24 3.19
CA ASN A 231 5.19 -11.26 4.52
C ASN A 231 5.74 -12.42 5.37
N SER A 232 7.01 -12.29 5.76
CA SER A 232 7.78 -13.25 6.52
C SER A 232 8.91 -12.53 7.23
N LEU A 233 9.05 -12.77 8.54
CA LEU A 233 10.08 -12.15 9.36
C LEU A 233 11.49 -12.34 8.79
N SER A 234 12.32 -11.30 8.87
CA SER A 234 13.73 -11.30 8.46
C SER A 234 13.99 -11.49 6.96
N THR A 235 12.98 -11.40 6.09
CA THR A 235 13.22 -11.39 4.64
C THR A 235 13.78 -10.02 4.24
N ALA A 236 14.95 -10.02 3.59
CA ALA A 236 15.59 -8.81 3.08
C ALA A 236 15.43 -8.68 1.56
N THR A 237 15.11 -7.48 1.10
CA THR A 237 15.06 -7.11 -0.31
C THR A 237 16.02 -5.97 -0.55
N SER A 238 16.85 -6.07 -1.59
CA SER A 238 17.72 -4.98 -2.03
C SER A 238 17.25 -4.39 -3.35
N SER A 239 17.48 -3.10 -3.55
CA SER A 239 17.21 -2.41 -4.80
C SER A 239 18.29 -1.35 -5.03
N THR A 240 18.76 -1.24 -6.25
CA THR A 240 19.74 -0.23 -6.67
C THR A 240 19.06 0.72 -7.65
N ASN A 241 19.30 2.02 -7.48
CA ASN A 241 18.86 3.05 -8.41
C ASN A 241 20.07 3.91 -8.77
N ASP A 242 20.43 3.90 -10.04
CA ASP A 242 21.60 4.60 -10.56
C ASP A 242 21.13 5.69 -11.53
N GLN A 243 21.24 6.94 -11.10
CA GLN A 243 20.96 8.12 -11.89
C GLN A 243 22.29 8.82 -12.16
N THR A 244 23.06 8.26 -13.09
CA THR A 244 24.38 8.81 -13.45
C THR A 244 24.41 9.29 -14.90
N SER A 245 25.18 10.36 -15.14
CA SER A 245 25.43 10.96 -16.44
C SER A 245 26.93 11.16 -16.62
N THR A 246 27.39 11.20 -17.87
CA THR A 246 28.77 11.57 -18.18
C THR A 246 28.82 13.03 -18.60
N ALA A 247 29.56 13.84 -17.85
CA ALA A 247 29.83 15.22 -18.19
C ALA A 247 31.25 15.38 -18.73
N THR A 248 31.40 16.28 -19.70
CA THR A 248 32.70 16.60 -20.33
C THR A 248 33.02 18.06 -20.08
N VAL A 249 34.14 18.33 -19.42
CA VAL A 249 34.69 19.67 -19.24
C VAL A 249 35.79 19.87 -20.26
N THR A 250 35.58 20.79 -21.19
CA THR A 250 36.60 21.20 -22.16
C THR A 250 37.25 22.50 -21.72
N GLN A 251 38.57 22.49 -21.51
CA GLN A 251 39.31 23.68 -21.13
C GLN A 251 40.52 23.86 -22.05
N SER A 252 40.66 25.07 -22.60
CA SER A 252 41.83 25.46 -23.38
C SER A 252 43.00 25.70 -22.43
N ASN A 253 44.16 25.10 -22.71
CA ASN A 253 45.34 25.28 -21.89
C ASN A 253 46.58 25.62 -22.73
N SER A 254 47.51 26.34 -22.12
CA SER A 254 48.80 26.67 -22.74
C SER A 254 49.81 25.53 -22.54
N ALA A 255 50.78 25.43 -23.45
CA ALA A 255 51.78 24.36 -23.41
C ALA A 255 52.51 24.30 -22.05
N GLY A 256 52.60 23.10 -21.48
CA GLY A 256 53.32 22.85 -20.22
C GLY A 256 52.51 23.12 -18.96
N LYS A 257 51.24 23.53 -19.07
CA LYS A 257 50.34 23.75 -17.94
C LYS A 257 49.54 22.50 -17.61
N MET A 258 49.16 22.36 -16.33
CA MET A 258 48.39 21.22 -15.80
C MET A 258 46.97 21.69 -15.47
N CYS A 259 45.96 20.93 -15.87
CA CYS A 259 44.57 21.15 -15.49
C CYS A 259 44.18 20.16 -14.40
N HIS A 260 43.65 20.69 -13.29
CA HIS A 260 43.08 19.95 -12.19
C HIS A 260 41.56 20.03 -12.29
N LEU A 261 40.89 18.89 -12.30
CA LEU A 261 39.45 18.80 -12.13
C LEU A 261 39.17 18.29 -10.72
N GLU A 262 38.66 19.16 -9.87
CA GLU A 262 38.19 18.77 -8.54
C GLU A 262 36.70 18.43 -8.59
N PHE A 263 36.32 17.35 -7.92
CA PHE A 263 34.93 16.94 -7.74
C PHE A 263 34.67 16.48 -6.31
N THR A 264 33.43 16.62 -5.89
CA THR A 264 32.98 16.27 -4.54
C THR A 264 32.07 15.06 -4.60
N THR A 265 32.46 13.98 -3.94
CA THR A 265 31.61 12.81 -3.71
C THR A 265 31.09 12.83 -2.30
N GLN A 266 29.78 12.71 -2.14
CA GLN A 266 29.13 12.64 -0.84
C GLN A 266 28.43 11.29 -0.71
N THR A 267 28.74 10.57 0.36
CA THR A 267 28.13 9.28 0.68
C THR A 267 27.33 9.40 1.97
N CYS A 268 26.05 9.04 1.92
CA CYS A 268 25.17 9.01 3.09
C CYS A 268 24.60 7.63 3.33
N THR A 269 24.37 7.30 4.59
CA THR A 269 23.58 6.15 5.00
C THR A 269 22.39 6.61 5.80
N ILE A 270 21.20 6.21 5.38
CA ILE A 270 19.92 6.59 5.97
C ILE A 270 19.24 5.32 6.47
N THR A 271 18.80 5.31 7.72
CA THR A 271 17.99 4.21 8.26
C THR A 271 16.63 4.70 8.71
N GLY A 272 15.58 3.92 8.45
CA GLY A 272 14.25 4.23 8.93
C GLY A 272 13.31 3.03 8.89
N THR A 273 12.07 3.26 9.29
CA THR A 273 11.02 2.24 9.31
C THR A 273 9.86 2.62 8.41
N GLY A 274 9.28 1.62 7.77
CA GLY A 274 8.09 1.76 6.91
C GLY A 274 7.01 0.77 7.31
N LYS A 275 5.76 1.10 6.94
CA LYS A 275 4.60 0.24 7.15
C LYS A 275 3.81 0.10 5.86
N ILE A 276 3.78 -1.11 5.31
CA ILE A 276 2.98 -1.43 4.12
C ILE A 276 1.57 -1.75 4.60
N ARG A 277 0.61 -0.90 4.24
CA ARG A 277 -0.80 -1.15 4.50
C ARG A 277 -1.33 -2.15 3.49
N MET A 278 -1.92 -3.23 4.00
CA MET A 278 -2.62 -4.24 3.21
C MET A 278 -4.11 -4.17 3.53
N LEU A 279 -4.94 -4.02 2.51
CA LEU A 279 -6.38 -3.77 2.61
C LEU A 279 -7.17 -4.98 2.09
N GLY A 280 -8.03 -5.54 2.95
CA GLY A 280 -8.99 -6.58 2.60
C GLY A 280 -10.12 -6.04 1.73
N THR A 281 -10.49 -6.79 0.71
CA THR A 281 -11.55 -6.45 -0.25
C THR A 281 -12.23 -7.72 -0.78
N GLY A 282 -13.37 -7.55 -1.43
CA GLY A 282 -14.10 -8.63 -2.06
C GLY A 282 -15.18 -9.23 -1.17
N TRP A 283 -15.42 -10.53 -1.29
CA TRP A 283 -16.61 -11.19 -0.73
C TRP A 283 -16.27 -12.31 0.23
N VAL A 284 -16.94 -12.32 1.38
CA VAL A 284 -16.90 -13.43 2.35
C VAL A 284 -18.24 -14.12 2.41
N TRP A 285 -18.25 -15.44 2.25
CA TRP A 285 -19.46 -16.27 2.23
C TRP A 285 -19.72 -16.89 3.60
N PHE A 286 -20.99 -16.90 3.98
CA PHE A 286 -21.57 -17.54 5.15
C PHE A 286 -22.49 -18.65 4.63
N GLU A 287 -22.05 -19.90 4.76
CA GLU A 287 -22.81 -21.08 4.34
C GLU A 287 -23.52 -21.68 5.56
N TYR A 288 -24.81 -21.42 5.68
CA TYR A 288 -25.66 -21.89 6.76
C TYR A 288 -26.06 -23.35 6.54
N ASN A 289 -26.18 -24.10 7.64
CA ASN A 289 -26.68 -25.48 7.59
C ASN A 289 -28.19 -25.57 7.29
N ASP A 290 -28.93 -24.52 7.67
CA ASP A 290 -30.37 -24.39 7.43
C ASP A 290 -30.65 -23.20 6.53
N GLN A 291 -31.74 -23.25 5.76
CA GLN A 291 -32.11 -22.12 4.90
C GLN A 291 -32.45 -20.90 5.75
N THR A 292 -31.87 -19.77 5.37
CA THR A 292 -32.13 -18.47 5.97
C THR A 292 -32.60 -17.54 4.87
N GLN A 293 -33.82 -17.01 5.01
CA GLN A 293 -34.46 -16.17 3.97
C GLN A 293 -34.44 -16.81 2.56
N GLY A 294 -34.66 -18.13 2.47
CA GLY A 294 -34.73 -18.85 1.20
C GLY A 294 -33.40 -19.30 0.59
N HIS A 295 -32.26 -18.99 1.21
CA HIS A 295 -30.93 -19.36 0.71
C HIS A 295 -30.06 -20.01 1.80
N TYR A 296 -29.17 -20.92 1.40
CA TYR A 296 -28.16 -21.51 2.29
C TYR A 296 -26.88 -20.68 2.35
N LYS A 297 -26.52 -20.01 1.25
CA LYS A 297 -25.25 -19.28 1.13
C LYS A 297 -25.50 -17.81 0.90
N TRP A 298 -24.90 -16.99 1.76
CA TRP A 298 -24.96 -15.53 1.70
C TRP A 298 -23.56 -14.95 1.71
N ALA A 299 -23.30 -13.90 0.94
CA ALA A 299 -22.01 -13.21 0.95
C ALA A 299 -22.15 -11.77 1.44
N LEU A 300 -21.17 -11.30 2.21
CA LEU A 300 -20.97 -9.90 2.55
C LEU A 300 -19.80 -9.33 1.76
N SER A 301 -19.98 -8.12 1.21
CA SER A 301 -18.87 -7.35 0.66
C SER A 301 -18.05 -6.80 1.82
N ILE A 302 -16.77 -7.14 1.89
CA ILE A 302 -15.84 -6.71 2.93
C ILE A 302 -15.73 -5.19 2.93
N ASP A 303 -15.56 -4.60 1.74
CA ASP A 303 -15.37 -3.18 1.52
C ASP A 303 -16.64 -2.35 1.76
N SER A 304 -17.83 -2.90 1.49
CA SER A 304 -19.11 -2.23 1.75
C SER A 304 -19.53 -2.34 3.22
N THR A 305 -19.17 -3.44 3.90
CA THR A 305 -19.54 -3.67 5.30
C THR A 305 -18.56 -3.01 6.26
N LEU A 306 -17.25 -3.09 5.96
CA LEU A 306 -16.17 -2.46 6.72
C LEU A 306 -15.76 -1.15 6.04
N THR A 307 -16.60 -0.14 6.15
CA THR A 307 -16.39 1.16 5.50
C THR A 307 -15.16 1.88 6.03
N ASN A 308 -14.81 1.67 7.31
CA ASN A 308 -13.54 2.11 7.86
C ASN A 308 -12.42 1.20 7.33
N GLN A 309 -11.47 1.77 6.59
CA GLN A 309 -10.37 0.99 6.02
C GLN A 309 -9.52 0.32 7.10
N ASP A 310 -9.37 0.91 8.29
CA ASP A 310 -8.55 0.33 9.37
C ASP A 310 -9.11 -1.02 9.84
N ASP A 311 -10.43 -1.19 9.81
CA ASP A 311 -11.10 -2.44 10.21
C ASP A 311 -10.85 -3.58 9.21
N ARG A 312 -10.46 -3.24 7.98
CA ARG A 312 -10.06 -4.21 6.96
C ARG A 312 -8.60 -4.10 6.58
N SER A 313 -7.78 -3.48 7.44
CA SER A 313 -6.35 -3.32 7.18
C SER A 313 -5.48 -4.17 8.09
N THR A 314 -4.33 -4.55 7.58
CA THR A 314 -3.20 -5.04 8.34
C THR A 314 -1.91 -4.42 7.82
N PHE A 315 -0.80 -4.62 8.53
CA PHE A 315 0.45 -3.96 8.23
C PHE A 315 1.62 -4.95 8.23
N ILE A 316 2.45 -4.85 7.19
CA ILE A 316 3.82 -5.38 7.22
C ILE A 316 4.72 -4.22 7.64
N GLU A 317 5.44 -4.38 8.75
CA GLU A 317 6.44 -3.39 9.18
C GLU A 317 7.82 -3.85 8.73
N PHE A 318 8.61 -2.92 8.22
CA PHE A 318 9.96 -3.19 7.77
C PHE A 318 10.90 -2.07 8.20
N LYS A 319 12.18 -2.42 8.35
CA LYS A 319 13.29 -1.49 8.51
C LYS A 319 14.01 -1.37 7.18
N SER A 320 14.34 -0.16 6.77
CA SER A 320 15.08 0.12 5.55
C SER A 320 16.37 0.85 5.84
N THR A 321 17.42 0.48 5.14
CA THR A 321 18.72 1.13 5.14
C THR A 321 19.09 1.48 3.71
N THR A 322 19.32 2.75 3.45
CA THR A 322 19.71 3.26 2.14
C THR A 322 21.10 3.88 2.22
N GLY A 323 22.03 3.36 1.42
CA GLY A 323 23.28 4.03 1.12
C GLY A 323 23.13 4.83 -0.17
N THR A 324 23.48 6.10 -0.17
CA THR A 324 23.46 6.97 -1.35
C THR A 324 24.85 7.55 -1.58
N THR A 325 25.35 7.51 -2.81
CA THR A 325 26.58 8.17 -3.22
C THR A 325 26.26 9.16 -4.33
N SER A 326 26.47 10.45 -4.06
CA SER A 326 26.26 11.54 -5.01
C SER A 326 27.59 12.16 -5.39
N THR A 327 27.86 12.32 -6.67
CA THR A 327 29.05 13.04 -7.17
C THR A 327 28.60 14.34 -7.83
N SER A 328 29.13 15.47 -7.34
CA SER A 328 28.75 16.82 -7.77
C SER A 328 29.90 17.83 -7.60
N ASN A 329 29.67 19.08 -8.01
CA ASN A 329 30.56 20.24 -7.92
C ASN A 329 31.89 20.08 -8.64
N TYR A 330 32.00 20.70 -9.83
CA TYR A 330 33.19 20.62 -10.67
C TYR A 330 33.91 21.96 -10.74
N GLN A 331 35.19 21.97 -10.37
CA GLN A 331 36.05 23.11 -10.61
C GLN A 331 37.27 22.67 -11.42
N GLY A 332 37.33 23.13 -12.67
CA GLY A 332 38.48 22.97 -13.55
C GLY A 332 39.45 24.14 -13.39
N VAL A 333 40.64 23.90 -12.83
CA VAL A 333 41.70 24.90 -12.68
C VAL A 333 42.91 24.49 -13.50
N CYS A 334 43.25 25.25 -14.54
CA CYS A 334 44.47 25.06 -15.32
C CYS A 334 45.55 26.06 -14.89
N GLN A 335 46.73 25.55 -14.53
CA GLN A 335 47.85 26.32 -13.98
C GLN A 335 49.15 26.08 -14.72
#